data_AF-A0A973D483-F1
#
_entry.id   AF-A0A973D483-F1
#
_cell.length_a   1.000
_cell.length_b   1.000
_cell.length_c   1.000
_cell.angle_alpha   90.00
_cell.angle_beta   90.00
_cell.angle_gamma   90.00
#
_symmetry.space_group_name_H-M   'P 1'
#
loop_
_entity.id
_entity.type
_entity.pdbx_description
1 polymer ?
#
loop_
_entity_poly.entity_id
_entity_poly.type
_entity_poly.pdbx_seq_one_letter_code
_entity_poly.pdbx_strand_id
1 'polypeptide(L)'
;MFNSWVQWFLYGISALVCFWAWERMFFWVKQKDIKVMVRILGAVLLFTPAPLDVDSFNPDPANYAPAFIVILFRTLLENNSSILDAVIYMLGGLFIGLILMSLLSLYNFLRAKFRIQN
;
A
#
# COMPACT_ATOMS: atom_id res chain seq x y z
N MET A 1 -9.80 16.79 -20.94
CA MET A 1 -9.82 16.00 -19.69
C MET A 1 -8.61 15.08 -19.73
N PHE A 2 -7.80 15.02 -18.66
CA PHE A 2 -6.69 14.06 -18.60
C PHE A 2 -7.27 12.64 -18.55
N ASN A 3 -6.68 11.72 -19.31
CA ASN A 3 -7.10 10.32 -19.30
C ASN A 3 -6.73 9.70 -17.94
N SER A 4 -7.71 9.18 -17.21
CA SER A 4 -7.52 8.59 -15.88
C SER A 4 -6.45 7.49 -15.85
N TRP A 5 -6.30 6.73 -16.94
CA TRP A 5 -5.23 5.73 -17.07
C TRP A 5 -3.84 6.35 -17.07
N VAL A 6 -3.68 7.51 -17.71
CA VAL A 6 -2.41 8.24 -17.74
C VAL A 6 -2.09 8.82 -16.36
N GLN A 7 -3.09 9.26 -15.61
CA GLN A 7 -2.91 9.75 -14.23
C GLN A 7 -2.45 8.62 -13.30
N TRP A 8 -3.10 7.46 -13.37
CA TRP A 8 -2.70 6.29 -12.59
C TRP A 8 -1.32 5.77 -12.98
N PHE A 9 -0.97 5.82 -14.26
CA PHE A 9 0.37 5.45 -14.72
C PHE A 9 1.44 6.41 -14.19
N LEU A 10 1.22 7.72 -14.30
CA LEU A 10 2.14 8.73 -13.80
C LEU A 10 2.25 8.68 -12.26
N TYR A 11 1.13 8.46 -11.59
CA TYR A 11 1.09 8.22 -10.15
C TYR A 11 1.86 6.96 -9.78
N GLY A 12 1.69 5.85 -10.51
CA GLY A 12 2.41 4.60 -10.27
C GLY A 12 3.93 4.78 -10.39
N ILE A 13 4.40 5.55 -11.37
CA ILE A 13 5.82 5.91 -11.50
C ILE A 13 6.28 6.75 -10.31
N SER A 14 5.51 7.78 -9.94
CA SER A 14 5.84 8.62 -8.77
C SER A 14 5.85 7.82 -7.46
N ALA A 15 4.90 6.91 -7.28
CA ALA A 15 4.79 6.02 -6.14
C ALA A 15 5.97 5.03 -6.09
N LEU A 16 6.44 4.53 -7.23
CA LEU A 16 7.65 3.70 -7.31
C LEU A 16 8.90 4.48 -6.88
N VAL A 17 9.06 5.71 -7.34
CA VAL A 17 10.18 6.58 -6.93
C VAL A 17 10.09 6.89 -5.44
N CYS A 18 8.89 7.18 -4.92
CA CYS A 18 8.65 7.43 -3.50
C CYS A 18 8.92 6.18 -2.66
N PHE A 19 8.53 5.00 -3.14
CA PHE A 19 8.81 3.72 -2.48
C PHE A 19 10.31 3.38 -2.46
N TRP A 20 11.02 3.72 -3.53
CA TRP A 20 12.48 3.59 -3.56
C TRP A 20 13.15 4.55 -2.56
N ALA A 21 12.70 5.80 -2.50
CA ALA A 21 13.15 6.77 -1.50
C ALA A 21 12.81 6.32 -0.07
N TRP A 22 11.63 5.71 0.13
CA TRP A 22 11.21 5.12 1.39
C TRP A 22 12.18 4.03 1.86
N GLU A 23 12.56 3.10 0.98
CA GLU A 23 13.55 2.08 1.31
C GLU A 23 14.90 2.67 1.71
N ARG A 24 15.31 3.78 1.08
CA ARG A 24 16.54 4.51 1.42
C ARG A 24 16.44 5.26 2.73
N MET A 25 15.28 5.78 3.11
CA MET A 25 15.08 6.54 4.35
C MET A 25 15.26 5.66 5.60
N PHE A 26 14.88 4.39 5.53
CA PHE A 26 15.01 3.43 6.64
C PHE A 26 16.31 2.61 6.61
N PHE A 27 17.38 3.13 5.98
CA PHE A 27 18.68 2.46 5.92
C PHE A 27 19.30 2.17 7.30
N TRP A 28 18.92 2.93 8.32
CA TRP A 28 19.42 2.77 9.69
C TRP A 28 18.80 1.57 10.44
N VAL A 29 17.70 1.01 9.92
CA VAL A 29 17.04 -0.17 10.49
C VAL A 29 17.83 -1.43 10.13
N LYS A 30 18.66 -1.90 11.07
CA LYS A 30 19.48 -3.12 10.90
C LYS A 30 18.71 -4.43 11.08
N GLN A 31 17.58 -4.42 11.80
CA GLN A 31 16.76 -5.62 12.01
C GLN A 31 15.94 -5.95 10.77
N LYS A 32 16.12 -7.18 10.26
CA LYS A 32 15.47 -7.68 9.05
C LYS A 32 13.94 -7.58 9.12
N ASP A 33 13.34 -7.98 10.24
CA ASP A 33 11.88 -8.06 10.38
C ASP A 33 11.24 -6.67 10.44
N ILE A 34 11.84 -5.73 11.18
CA ILE A 34 11.39 -4.33 11.22
C ILE A 34 11.51 -3.68 9.84
N LYS A 35 12.61 -3.92 9.13
CA LYS A 35 12.82 -3.38 7.79
C LYS A 35 11.73 -3.85 6.82
N VAL A 36 11.31 -5.11 6.92
CA VAL A 36 10.22 -5.63 6.08
C VAL A 36 8.87 -5.02 6.47
N MET A 37 8.57 -4.89 7.77
CA MET A 37 7.33 -4.25 8.23
C MET A 37 7.21 -2.81 7.73
N VAL A 38 8.27 -2.02 7.84
CA VAL A 38 8.30 -0.65 7.35
C VAL A 38 8.16 -0.58 5.82
N ARG A 39 8.72 -1.56 5.10
CA ARG A 39 8.54 -1.67 3.65
C ARG A 39 7.09 -1.98 3.26
N ILE A 40 6.43 -2.89 3.97
CA ILE A 40 5.01 -3.19 3.75
C ILE A 40 4.17 -1.95 4.04
N LEU A 41 4.47 -1.23 5.13
CA LEU A 41 3.75 0.00 5.48
C LEU A 41 3.87 1.05 4.37
N GLY A 42 5.07 1.27 3.82
CA GLY A 42 5.27 2.18 2.69
C GLY A 42 4.55 1.72 1.42
N ALA A 43 4.55 0.42 1.13
CA ALA A 43 3.83 -0.12 -0.03
C ALA A 43 2.31 0.07 0.11
N VAL A 44 1.75 -0.27 1.27
CA VAL A 44 0.31 -0.13 1.56
C VAL A 44 -0.08 1.35 1.54
N LEU A 45 0.73 2.23 2.14
CA LEU A 45 0.46 3.67 2.12
C LEU A 45 0.38 4.23 0.70
N LEU A 46 1.32 3.86 -0.18
CA LEU A 46 1.43 4.43 -1.52
C LEU A 46 0.53 3.74 -2.55
N PHE A 47 0.27 2.44 -2.43
CA PHE A 47 -0.40 1.67 -3.48
C PHE A 47 -1.82 1.22 -3.14
N THR A 48 -2.35 1.53 -1.96
CA THR A 48 -3.76 1.18 -1.65
C THR A 48 -4.70 2.18 -2.30
N PRO A 49 -5.53 1.78 -3.28
CA PRO A 49 -6.61 2.62 -3.77
C PRO A 49 -7.75 2.62 -2.75
N ALA A 50 -8.31 3.81 -2.48
CA ALA A 50 -9.55 3.98 -1.74
C ALA A 50 -10.56 4.73 -2.64
N PRO A 51 -11.85 4.36 -2.58
CA PRO A 51 -12.90 5.09 -3.27
C PRO A 51 -13.08 6.48 -2.66
N LEU A 52 -13.30 7.48 -3.52
CA LEU A 52 -13.63 8.85 -3.13
C LEU A 52 -15.08 8.95 -2.62
N ASP A 53 -15.96 8.13 -3.17
CA ASP A 53 -17.36 8.00 -2.78
C ASP A 53 -17.72 6.51 -2.68
N VAL A 54 -18.18 6.09 -1.51
CA VAL A 54 -18.44 4.68 -1.17
C VAL A 54 -19.79 4.21 -1.71
N ASP A 55 -20.73 5.14 -1.93
CA ASP A 55 -22.09 4.85 -2.37
C ASP A 55 -22.18 4.68 -3.89
N SER A 56 -21.23 5.28 -4.62
CA SER A 56 -21.05 5.04 -6.05
C SER A 56 -20.07 3.88 -6.26
N PHE A 57 -20.57 2.64 -6.31
CA PHE A 57 -19.78 1.51 -6.81
C PHE A 57 -19.62 1.63 -8.33
N ASN A 58 -18.94 2.69 -8.76
CA ASN A 58 -18.66 2.98 -10.15
C ASN A 58 -17.20 2.55 -10.40
N PRO A 59 -16.93 1.62 -11.32
CA PRO A 59 -15.58 1.12 -11.59
C PRO A 59 -14.70 2.15 -12.33
N ASP A 60 -15.14 3.41 -12.40
CA ASP A 60 -14.41 4.46 -13.09
C ASP A 60 -13.11 4.78 -12.32
N PRO A 61 -11.94 4.69 -12.98
CA PRO A 61 -10.66 5.00 -12.35
C PRO A 61 -10.53 6.45 -11.87
N ALA A 62 -11.48 7.32 -12.25
CA ALA A 62 -11.61 8.69 -11.74
C ALA A 62 -12.16 8.76 -10.31
N ASN A 63 -12.89 7.74 -9.85
CA ASN A 63 -13.48 7.68 -8.51
C ASN A 63 -12.55 7.06 -7.45
N TYR A 64 -11.35 6.64 -7.84
CA TYR A 64 -10.37 6.07 -6.93
C TYR A 64 -9.18 6.99 -6.77
N ALA A 65 -8.72 7.13 -5.54
CA ALA A 65 -7.50 7.85 -5.20
C ALA A 65 -6.68 7.03 -4.18
N PRO A 66 -5.37 7.27 -4.07
CA PRO A 66 -4.55 6.65 -3.04
C PRO A 66 -5.11 6.93 -1.64
N ALA A 67 -5.24 5.90 -0.81
CA ALA A 67 -5.92 5.98 0.48
C ALA A 67 -5.32 7.04 1.41
N PHE A 68 -3.99 7.22 1.39
CA PHE A 68 -3.34 8.26 2.19
C PHE A 68 -3.74 9.69 1.76
N ILE A 69 -3.96 9.92 0.46
CA ILE A 69 -4.42 11.20 -0.09
C ILE A 69 -5.87 11.42 0.35
N VAL A 70 -6.71 10.40 0.24
CA VAL A 70 -8.11 10.47 0.70
C VAL A 70 -8.18 10.82 2.18
N ILE A 71 -7.39 10.16 3.03
CA ILE A 71 -7.32 10.47 4.47
C ILE A 71 -6.86 11.91 4.70
N LEU A 72 -5.79 12.36 4.03
CA LEU A 72 -5.22 13.69 4.22
C LEU A 72 -6.21 14.79 3.81
N PHE A 73 -6.85 14.65 2.64
CA PHE A 73 -7.81 15.64 2.15
C PHE A 73 -9.10 15.63 2.95
N ARG A 74 -9.64 14.46 3.33
CA ARG A 74 -10.80 14.39 4.22
C ARG A 74 -10.51 15.04 5.57
N THR A 75 -9.36 14.73 6.19
CA THR A 75 -8.98 15.31 7.49
C THR A 75 -8.76 16.82 7.43
N LEU A 76 -8.19 17.34 6.34
CA LEU A 76 -7.84 18.77 6.23
C LEU A 76 -8.98 19.64 5.68
N LEU A 77 -9.84 19.13 4.79
CA LEU A 77 -10.86 19.92 4.10
C LEU A 77 -12.30 19.60 4.52
N GLU A 78 -12.59 18.41 5.06
CA GLU A 78 -13.97 17.97 5.34
C GLU A 78 -14.15 17.64 6.82
N ASN A 79 -15.01 18.41 7.50
CA ASN A 79 -15.21 18.25 8.95
C ASN A 79 -16.14 17.07 9.32
N ASN A 80 -16.88 16.50 8.36
CA ASN A 80 -17.92 15.49 8.60
C ASN A 80 -17.80 14.23 7.71
N SER A 81 -16.71 14.04 6.98
CA SER A 81 -16.57 12.85 6.13
C SER A 81 -15.92 11.68 6.88
N SER A 82 -16.43 10.47 6.62
CA SER A 82 -15.95 9.24 7.25
C SER A 82 -14.54 8.90 6.74
N ILE A 83 -13.51 9.29 7.50
CA ILE A 83 -12.12 8.90 7.23
C ILE A 83 -11.93 7.37 7.39
N LEU A 84 -12.78 6.74 8.22
CA LEU A 84 -12.71 5.33 8.55
C LEU A 84 -12.79 4.41 7.33
N ASP A 85 -13.51 4.79 6.28
CA ASP A 85 -13.63 3.97 5.07
C ASP A 85 -12.26 3.79 4.41
N ALA A 86 -11.54 4.90 4.19
CA ALA A 86 -10.19 4.86 3.60
C ALA A 86 -9.19 4.12 4.51
N VAL A 87 -9.34 4.25 5.83
CA VAL A 87 -8.52 3.50 6.81
C VAL A 87 -8.79 2.00 6.72
N ILE A 88 -10.04 1.56 6.54
CA ILE A 88 -10.40 0.15 6.36
C ILE A 88 -9.76 -0.42 5.09
N TYR A 89 -9.75 0.33 3.99
CA TYR A 89 -9.03 -0.09 2.77
C TYR A 89 -7.52 -0.23 3.00
N MET A 90 -6.89 0.70 3.73
CA MET A 90 -5.48 0.56 4.14
C MET A 90 -5.26 -0.66 5.04
N LEU A 91 -6.16 -0.91 5.99
CA LEU A 91 -6.07 -2.07 6.88
C LEU A 91 -6.16 -3.37 6.07
N GLY A 92 -7.06 -3.43 5.09
CA GLY A 92 -7.18 -4.55 4.15
C GLY A 92 -5.90 -4.77 3.34
N GLY A 93 -5.31 -3.70 2.80
CA GLY A 93 -4.02 -3.77 2.10
C GLY A 93 -2.90 -4.30 3.00
N LEU A 94 -2.89 -3.88 4.27
CA LEU A 94 -1.91 -4.34 5.26
C LEU A 94 -2.09 -5.82 5.60
N PHE A 95 -3.33 -6.30 5.77
CA PHE A 95 -3.63 -7.72 5.95
C PHE A 95 -3.13 -8.57 4.79
N ILE A 96 -3.37 -8.13 3.54
CA ILE A 96 -2.86 -8.82 2.35
C ILE A 96 -1.33 -8.84 2.36
N GLY A 97 -0.68 -7.72 2.70
CA GLY A 97 0.77 -7.63 2.82
C GLY A 97 1.35 -8.60 3.85
N LEU A 98 0.70 -8.75 5.00
CA LEU A 98 1.10 -9.70 6.05
C LEU A 98 0.89 -11.16 5.61
N ILE A 99 -0.23 -11.47 4.95
CA ILE A 99 -0.51 -12.81 4.42
C ILE A 99 0.57 -13.22 3.42
N LEU A 100 0.91 -12.33 2.47
CA LEU A 100 1.97 -12.58 1.48
C LEU A 100 3.31 -12.81 2.16
N MET A 101 3.64 -12.04 3.19
CA MET A 101 4.89 -12.20 3.94
C MET A 101 4.94 -13.53 4.71
N SER A 102 3.84 -13.92 5.34
CA SER A 102 3.69 -15.22 6.00
C SER A 102 3.90 -16.37 5.00
N LEU A 103 3.31 -16.26 3.82
CA LEU A 103 3.46 -17.24 2.74
C LEU A 103 4.90 -17.31 2.22
N LEU A 104 5.56 -16.17 2.07
CA LEU A 104 6.97 -16.07 1.65
C LEU A 104 7.92 -16.65 2.71
N SER A 105 7.62 -16.41 3.99
CA SER A 105 8.36 -16.99 5.12
C SER A 105 8.23 -18.51 5.13
N LEU A 106 7.01 -19.03 4.97
CA LEU A 106 6.74 -20.46 4.87
C LEU A 106 7.45 -21.10 3.66
N TYR A 107 7.42 -20.45 2.50
CA TYR A 107 8.14 -20.91 1.31
C TYR A 107 9.65 -20.97 1.56
N ASN A 108 10.23 -19.94 2.16
CA ASN A 108 11.66 -19.92 2.50
C ASN A 108 12.04 -21.00 3.52
N PHE A 109 11.17 -21.25 4.50
CA PHE A 109 11.34 -22.33 5.48
C PHE A 109 11.33 -23.71 4.82
N LEU A 110 10.32 -23.98 3.98
CA LEU A 110 10.22 -25.24 3.23
C LEU A 110 11.45 -25.43 2.33
N ARG A 111 11.83 -24.40 1.57
CA ARG A 111 13.02 -24.43 0.72
C ARG A 111 14.29 -24.73 1.52
N ALA A 112 14.48 -24.11 2.68
CA ALA A 112 15.63 -24.36 3.53
C ALA A 112 15.64 -25.80 4.06
N LYS A 113 14.49 -26.32 4.49
CA LYS A 113 14.33 -27.69 4.97
C LYS A 113 14.68 -28.72 3.90
N PHE A 114 14.20 -28.55 2.67
CA PHE A 114 14.49 -29.46 1.56
C PHE A 114 15.92 -29.34 1.04
N ARG A 115 16.59 -28.19 1.20
CA ARG A 115 17.99 -28.00 0.77
C ARG A 115 19.02 -28.66 1.70
N ILE A 116 18.64 -29.05 2.91
CA ILE A 116 19.53 -29.72 3.88
C ILE A 116 19.53 -31.25 3.65
N GLN A 117 18.57 -31.79 2.90
CA GLN A 117 18.43 -33.23 2.64
C GLN A 117 19.04 -33.71 1.30
N ASN A 118 19.58 -32.81 0.49
CA ASN A 118 20.38 -33.11 -0.71
C ASN A 118 21.85 -32.73 -0.46
#